data_AF-A0A0S7YQL4-F1
#
_entry.id   AF-A0A0S7YQL4-F1
#
_cell.length_a   1.000
_cell.length_b   1.000
_cell.length_c   1.000
_cell.angle_alpha   90.00
_cell.angle_beta   90.00
_cell.angle_gamma   90.00
#
_symmetry.space_group_name_H-M   'P 1'
#
loop_
_entity.id
_entity.type
_entity.pdbx_description
1 polymer ?
#
loop_
_entity_poly.entity_id
_entity_poly.type
_entity_poly.pdbx_seq_one_letter_code
_entity_poly.pdbx_strand_id
1 'polypeptide(L)'
;MAAALAAMLASVASADDALLTQTRDAMAKAAGYFTSISTNGGWAGIYSLDLTHRWGESLGEMARPTEVWVQPPGTPTVGKTLLRAFRVTGDRRYLAAARNTGRALVWGQRLEGGWDHRVDVAHLAPDAKTPERRKGHCTFDDNISQGAIEFLMDLDETLDEPWLDDGVALGLKFLLRSQFPNGAWPQWFPLRGGYHDYYTFNDNTINDCIRVLLDAHRRYRNEEYLKGAARGGSFLILSQVKPPQAGWA
;
A
#
# COMPACT_ATOMS: atom_id res chain seq x y z
N MET A 1 34.69 -43.15 1.42
CA MET A 1 33.94 -42.15 2.22
C MET A 1 33.92 -40.76 1.56
N ALA A 2 35.05 -40.20 1.14
CA ALA A 2 35.10 -38.86 0.51
C ALA A 2 34.29 -38.71 -0.80
N ALA A 3 34.29 -39.73 -1.67
CA ALA A 3 33.52 -39.70 -2.92
C ALA A 3 31.99 -39.74 -2.70
N ALA A 4 31.52 -40.46 -1.67
CA ALA A 4 30.10 -40.51 -1.31
C ALA A 4 29.61 -39.20 -0.70
N LEU A 5 30.46 -38.53 0.09
CA LEU A 5 30.17 -37.22 0.66
C LEU A 5 30.13 -36.13 -0.44
N ALA A 6 31.05 -36.18 -1.41
CA ALA A 6 31.07 -35.26 -2.55
C ALA A 6 29.85 -35.45 -3.47
N ALA A 7 29.43 -36.70 -3.72
CA ALA A 7 28.23 -36.99 -4.50
C ALA A 7 26.94 -36.54 -3.79
N MET A 8 26.85 -36.71 -2.47
CA MET A 8 25.73 -36.19 -1.67
C MET A 8 25.68 -34.66 -1.70
N LEU A 9 26.81 -33.98 -1.49
CA LEU A 9 26.89 -32.52 -1.55
C LEU A 9 26.53 -31.97 -2.94
N ALA A 10 26.97 -32.63 -4.01
CA ALA A 10 26.60 -32.27 -5.38
C ALA A 10 25.10 -32.51 -5.67
N SER A 11 24.51 -33.59 -5.15
CA SER A 11 23.07 -33.86 -5.33
C SER A 11 22.18 -32.87 -4.58
N VAL A 12 22.60 -32.40 -3.39
CA VAL A 12 21.88 -31.39 -2.62
C VAL A 12 21.97 -30.04 -3.32
N ALA A 13 23.17 -29.64 -3.77
CA ALA A 13 23.35 -28.41 -4.56
C ALA A 13 22.51 -28.41 -5.86
N SER A 14 22.44 -29.55 -6.56
CA SER A 14 21.62 -29.69 -7.76
C SER A 14 20.11 -29.64 -7.48
N ALA A 15 19.66 -30.17 -6.33
CA ALA A 15 18.26 -30.10 -5.92
C ALA A 15 17.87 -28.66 -5.53
N ASP A 16 18.77 -27.94 -4.86
CA ASP A 16 18.61 -26.54 -4.50
C ASP A 16 18.53 -25.65 -5.76
N ASP A 17 19.38 -25.89 -6.76
CA ASP A 17 19.35 -25.17 -8.04
C ASP A 17 18.03 -25.40 -8.81
N ALA A 18 17.50 -26.63 -8.77
CA ALA A 18 16.21 -26.95 -9.39
C ALA A 18 15.04 -26.22 -8.68
N LEU A 19 15.03 -26.20 -7.35
CA LEU A 19 14.03 -25.48 -6.56
C LEU A 19 14.11 -23.96 -6.75
N LEU A 20 15.32 -23.41 -6.85
CA LEU A 20 15.53 -21.98 -7.15
C LEU A 20 15.00 -21.62 -8.53
N THR A 21 15.25 -22.47 -9.53
CA THR A 21 14.74 -22.28 -10.90
C THR A 21 13.22 -22.34 -10.91
N GLN A 22 12.62 -23.37 -10.30
CA GLN A 22 11.17 -23.51 -10.21
C GLN A 22 10.52 -22.31 -9.48
N THR A 23 11.16 -21.81 -8.43
CA THR A 23 10.69 -20.64 -7.67
C THR A 23 10.69 -19.38 -8.56
N ARG A 24 11.78 -19.14 -9.30
CA ARG A 24 11.88 -18.00 -10.24
C ARG A 24 10.84 -18.08 -11.35
N ASP A 25 10.63 -19.27 -11.91
CA ASP A 25 9.64 -19.49 -12.97
C ASP A 25 8.21 -19.26 -12.43
N ALA A 26 7.90 -19.73 -11.23
CA ALA A 26 6.62 -19.49 -10.57
C ALA A 26 6.38 -18.00 -10.31
N MET A 27 7.40 -17.28 -9.79
CA MET A 27 7.33 -15.83 -9.57
C MET A 27 7.13 -15.07 -10.88
N ALA A 28 7.88 -15.42 -11.93
CA ALA A 28 7.77 -14.79 -13.25
C ALA A 28 6.39 -15.03 -13.87
N LYS A 29 5.87 -16.26 -13.77
CA LYS A 29 4.51 -16.60 -14.24
C LYS A 29 3.44 -15.81 -13.50
N ALA A 30 3.51 -15.74 -12.16
CA ALA A 30 2.54 -15.01 -11.35
C ALA A 30 2.57 -13.50 -11.67
N ALA A 31 3.75 -12.87 -11.66
CA ALA A 31 3.88 -11.45 -11.97
C ALA A 31 3.48 -11.13 -13.42
N GLY A 32 3.79 -12.01 -14.37
CA GLY A 32 3.35 -11.89 -15.76
C GLY A 32 1.82 -11.90 -15.86
N TYR A 33 1.15 -12.83 -15.17
CA TYR A 33 -0.31 -12.87 -15.12
C TYR A 33 -0.90 -11.61 -14.50
N PHE A 34 -0.46 -11.20 -13.31
CA PHE A 34 -0.92 -9.96 -12.66
C PHE A 34 -0.70 -8.75 -13.57
N THR A 35 0.47 -8.61 -14.19
CA THR A 35 0.74 -7.51 -15.12
C THR A 35 -0.24 -7.53 -16.30
N SER A 36 -0.53 -8.71 -16.87
CA SER A 36 -1.42 -8.86 -18.02
C SER A 36 -2.88 -8.47 -17.77
N ILE A 37 -3.36 -8.61 -16.52
CA ILE A 37 -4.74 -8.25 -16.13
C ILE A 37 -4.84 -6.88 -15.45
N SER A 38 -3.71 -6.18 -15.29
CA SER A 38 -3.69 -4.87 -14.65
C SER A 38 -4.45 -3.83 -15.48
N THR A 39 -5.14 -2.93 -14.81
CA THR A 39 -5.72 -1.72 -15.39
C THR A 39 -4.82 -0.55 -15.03
N ASN A 40 -4.01 -0.07 -15.99
CA ASN A 40 -3.03 0.99 -15.80
C ASN A 40 -2.12 0.82 -14.57
N GLY A 41 -1.72 -0.43 -14.26
CA GLY A 41 -0.84 -0.75 -13.13
C GLY A 41 -1.54 -1.07 -11.81
N GLY A 42 -2.87 -1.01 -11.74
CA GLY A 42 -3.66 -1.46 -10.59
C GLY A 42 -4.61 -2.62 -10.89
N TRP A 43 -5.29 -3.11 -9.86
CA TRP A 43 -6.17 -4.29 -9.94
C TRP A 43 -7.47 -4.06 -9.18
N ALA A 44 -8.56 -4.69 -9.63
CA ALA A 44 -9.78 -4.84 -8.83
C ALA A 44 -9.57 -5.87 -7.70
N GLY A 45 -10.52 -5.98 -6.77
CA GLY A 45 -10.44 -6.94 -5.67
C GLY A 45 -10.74 -8.37 -6.12
N ILE A 46 -11.80 -8.55 -6.92
CA ILE A 46 -12.27 -9.85 -7.40
C ILE A 46 -12.42 -9.81 -8.92
N TYR A 47 -12.07 -10.92 -9.59
CA TYR A 47 -12.24 -11.12 -11.03
C TYR A 47 -12.99 -12.41 -11.30
N SER A 48 -13.84 -12.41 -12.34
CA SER A 48 -14.37 -13.65 -12.91
C SER A 48 -13.26 -14.41 -13.63
N LEU A 49 -13.39 -15.74 -13.75
CA LEU A 49 -12.34 -16.59 -14.35
C LEU A 49 -12.07 -16.26 -15.83
N ASP A 50 -13.08 -15.77 -16.53
CA ASP A 50 -13.00 -15.30 -17.92
C ASP A 50 -12.61 -13.81 -18.03
N LEU A 51 -12.37 -13.15 -16.90
CA LEU A 51 -12.00 -11.74 -16.76
C LEU A 51 -13.03 -10.73 -17.32
N THR A 52 -14.26 -11.17 -17.62
CA THR A 52 -15.31 -10.29 -18.15
C THR A 52 -15.95 -9.42 -17.08
N HIS A 53 -15.86 -9.84 -15.81
CA HIS A 53 -16.42 -9.12 -14.67
C HIS A 53 -15.38 -8.92 -13.57
N ARG A 54 -15.57 -7.82 -12.84
CA ARG A 54 -14.66 -7.42 -11.76
C ARG A 54 -15.40 -6.64 -10.68
N TRP A 55 -14.95 -6.81 -9.45
CA TRP A 55 -15.57 -6.24 -8.25
C TRP A 55 -14.52 -5.74 -7.25
N GLY A 56 -15.00 -4.97 -6.28
CA GLY A 56 -14.23 -4.55 -5.11
C GLY A 56 -14.11 -5.66 -4.07
N GLU A 57 -14.45 -5.34 -2.82
CA GLU A 57 -14.41 -6.28 -1.70
C GLU A 57 -15.45 -7.40 -1.81
N SER A 58 -16.64 -7.06 -2.34
CA SER A 58 -17.76 -7.99 -2.48
C SER A 58 -18.34 -8.03 -3.90
N LEU A 59 -19.07 -9.09 -4.23
CA LEU A 59 -19.78 -9.21 -5.53
C LEU A 59 -20.90 -8.17 -5.72
N GLY A 60 -21.25 -7.42 -4.68
CA GLY A 60 -22.17 -6.27 -4.76
C GLY A 60 -21.49 -4.99 -5.26
N GLU A 61 -20.16 -4.95 -5.31
CA GLU A 61 -19.38 -3.75 -5.62
C GLU A 61 -18.73 -3.87 -7.00
N MET A 62 -19.56 -3.90 -8.04
CA MET A 62 -19.07 -3.97 -9.41
C MET A 62 -18.13 -2.80 -9.72
N ALA A 63 -16.93 -3.11 -10.21
CA ALA A 63 -15.90 -2.13 -10.55
C ALA A 63 -15.88 -1.87 -12.05
N ARG A 64 -15.87 -0.59 -12.44
CA ARG A 64 -15.84 -0.17 -13.86
C ARG A 64 -14.51 -0.53 -14.52
N PRO A 65 -14.47 -0.63 -15.88
CA PRO A 65 -13.35 -0.51 -16.82
C PRO A 65 -11.98 -0.05 -16.35
N THR A 66 -12.02 1.03 -15.61
CA THR A 66 -10.89 1.88 -15.26
C THR A 66 -10.70 2.00 -13.76
N GLU A 67 -11.54 1.35 -12.95
CA GLU A 67 -11.44 1.36 -11.49
C GLU A 67 -10.53 0.24 -10.99
N VAL A 68 -9.67 0.58 -10.03
CA VAL A 68 -8.80 -0.32 -9.28
C VAL A 68 -9.04 -0.15 -7.78
N TRP A 69 -8.75 -1.18 -7.00
CA TRP A 69 -9.02 -1.25 -5.57
C TRP A 69 -7.74 -0.98 -4.76
N VAL A 70 -7.86 -0.12 -3.76
CA VAL A 70 -6.75 0.30 -2.87
C VAL A 70 -6.75 -0.51 -1.58
N GLN A 71 -7.93 -0.90 -1.08
CA GLN A 71 -8.09 -1.70 0.13
C GLN A 71 -7.25 -2.99 0.06
N PRO A 72 -6.38 -3.26 1.03
CA PRO A 72 -5.65 -4.52 1.17
C PRO A 72 -6.59 -5.74 1.25
N PRO A 73 -6.24 -6.88 0.61
CA PRO A 73 -5.12 -7.09 -0.29
C PRO A 73 -5.41 -6.62 -1.73
N GLY A 74 -5.28 -5.32 -1.98
CA GLY A 74 -5.48 -4.68 -3.29
C GLY A 74 -4.18 -4.15 -3.91
N THR A 75 -4.31 -3.06 -4.65
CA THR A 75 -3.26 -2.48 -5.50
C THR A 75 -1.93 -2.23 -4.74
N PRO A 76 -1.91 -1.59 -3.54
CA PRO A 76 -0.67 -1.41 -2.78
C PRO A 76 0.01 -2.73 -2.38
N THR A 77 -0.77 -3.76 -2.02
CA THR A 77 -0.24 -5.07 -1.60
C THR A 77 0.47 -5.79 -2.74
N VAL A 78 -0.12 -5.75 -3.95
CA VAL A 78 0.53 -6.29 -5.16
C VAL A 78 1.80 -5.51 -5.48
N GLY A 79 1.75 -4.17 -5.41
CA GLY A 79 2.93 -3.31 -5.59
C GLY A 79 4.08 -3.65 -4.64
N LYS A 80 3.81 -3.77 -3.33
CA LYS A 80 4.79 -4.18 -2.32
C LYS A 80 5.41 -5.54 -2.64
N THR A 81 4.59 -6.49 -3.10
CA THR A 81 5.04 -7.83 -3.47
C THR A 81 5.98 -7.80 -4.68
N LEU A 82 5.64 -7.03 -5.72
CA LEU A 82 6.47 -6.85 -6.91
C LEU A 82 7.79 -6.14 -6.57
N LEU A 83 7.74 -5.07 -5.76
CA LEU A 83 8.95 -4.37 -5.33
C LEU A 83 9.88 -5.30 -4.51
N ARG A 84 9.31 -6.13 -3.64
CA ARG A 84 10.07 -7.14 -2.91
C ARG A 84 10.69 -8.19 -3.85
N ALA A 85 9.95 -8.65 -4.85
CA ALA A 85 10.48 -9.57 -5.86
C ALA A 85 11.67 -8.96 -6.61
N PHE A 86 11.61 -7.66 -6.97
CA PHE A 86 12.76 -6.95 -7.53
C PHE A 86 13.94 -6.92 -6.56
N ARG A 87 13.74 -6.51 -5.30
CA ARG A 87 14.81 -6.40 -4.29
C ARG A 87 15.52 -7.74 -4.04
N VAL A 88 14.81 -8.86 -4.14
CA VAL A 88 15.37 -10.21 -3.94
C VAL A 88 16.06 -10.75 -5.19
N THR A 89 15.52 -10.48 -6.38
CA THR A 89 15.96 -11.14 -7.62
C THR A 89 16.85 -10.27 -8.52
N GLY A 90 16.77 -8.94 -8.38
CA GLY A 90 17.36 -7.98 -9.31
C GLY A 90 16.65 -7.87 -10.66
N ASP A 91 15.57 -8.64 -10.91
CA ASP A 91 14.90 -8.64 -12.20
C ASP A 91 14.02 -7.39 -12.38
N ARG A 92 14.43 -6.54 -13.33
CA ARG A 92 13.82 -5.23 -13.60
C ARG A 92 12.36 -5.32 -14.06
N ARG A 93 11.87 -6.48 -14.50
CA ARG A 93 10.46 -6.66 -14.84
C ARG A 93 9.55 -6.42 -13.64
N TYR A 94 9.97 -6.88 -12.46
CA TYR A 94 9.21 -6.65 -11.23
C TYR A 94 9.22 -5.17 -10.82
N LEU A 95 10.36 -4.49 -10.98
CA LEU A 95 10.46 -3.05 -10.71
C LEU A 95 9.58 -2.24 -11.68
N ALA A 96 9.55 -2.60 -12.96
CA ALA A 96 8.69 -1.94 -13.94
C ALA A 96 7.20 -2.09 -13.57
N ALA A 97 6.78 -3.27 -13.15
CA ALA A 97 5.42 -3.50 -12.68
C ALA A 97 5.11 -2.72 -11.39
N ALA A 98 6.02 -2.73 -10.40
CA ALA A 98 5.87 -1.95 -9.16
C ALA A 98 5.81 -0.44 -9.43
N ARG A 99 6.63 0.08 -10.36
CA ARG A 99 6.58 1.48 -10.80
C ARG A 99 5.22 1.84 -11.38
N ASN A 100 4.66 0.99 -12.25
CA ASN A 100 3.32 1.21 -12.81
C ASN A 100 2.25 1.22 -11.73
N THR A 101 2.36 0.36 -10.71
CA THR A 101 1.49 0.38 -9.53
C THR A 101 1.61 1.69 -8.75
N GLY A 102 2.83 2.19 -8.53
CA GLY A 102 3.05 3.49 -7.87
C GLY A 102 2.35 4.62 -8.62
N ARG A 103 2.46 4.62 -9.95
CA ARG A 103 1.76 5.60 -10.79
C ARG A 103 0.25 5.49 -10.73
N ALA A 104 -0.30 4.28 -10.75
CA ALA A 104 -1.74 4.07 -10.57
C ALA A 104 -2.25 4.72 -9.28
N LEU A 105 -1.52 4.53 -8.18
CA LEU A 105 -1.86 5.11 -6.89
C LEU A 105 -1.69 6.63 -6.88
N VAL A 106 -0.58 7.17 -7.40
CA VAL A 106 -0.35 8.62 -7.44
C VAL A 106 -1.38 9.35 -8.30
N TRP A 107 -1.78 8.77 -9.44
CA TRP A 107 -2.86 9.34 -10.27
C TRP A 107 -4.25 9.17 -9.66
N GLY A 108 -4.45 8.11 -8.87
CA GLY A 108 -5.68 7.90 -8.09
C GLY A 108 -5.77 8.73 -6.81
N GLN A 109 -4.67 9.36 -6.37
CA GLN A 109 -4.60 10.11 -5.13
C GLN A 109 -5.49 11.37 -5.18
N ARG A 110 -6.22 11.65 -4.09
CA ARG A 110 -7.06 12.86 -4.01
C ARG A 110 -6.22 14.10 -3.69
N LEU A 111 -6.76 15.29 -3.92
CA LEU A 111 -6.11 16.55 -3.52
C LEU A 111 -5.89 16.67 -2.01
N GLU A 112 -6.70 15.96 -1.24
CA GLU A 112 -6.58 15.83 0.21
C GLU A 112 -5.37 14.98 0.60
N GLY A 113 -4.87 14.15 -0.30
CA GLY A 113 -3.62 13.40 -0.21
C GLY A 113 -3.74 11.94 0.18
N GLY A 114 -4.94 11.50 0.58
CA GLY A 114 -5.24 10.09 0.78
C GLY A 114 -5.95 9.46 -0.43
N TRP A 115 -6.54 8.29 -0.17
CA TRP A 115 -7.25 7.48 -1.15
C TRP A 115 -8.65 7.12 -0.64
N ASP A 116 -9.54 6.86 -1.59
CA ASP A 116 -10.77 6.11 -1.36
C ASP A 116 -10.48 4.61 -1.58
N HIS A 117 -11.45 3.73 -1.27
CA HIS A 117 -11.38 2.28 -1.43
C HIS A 117 -11.07 1.88 -2.87
N ARG A 118 -11.57 2.69 -3.82
CA ARG A 118 -11.36 2.54 -5.26
C ARG A 118 -10.89 3.83 -5.89
N VAL A 119 -10.11 3.72 -6.96
CA VAL A 119 -9.68 4.86 -7.75
C VAL A 119 -9.86 4.60 -9.23
N ASP A 120 -10.29 5.62 -9.96
CA ASP A 120 -10.39 5.61 -11.41
C ASP A 120 -9.06 6.03 -12.02
N VAL A 121 -8.43 5.13 -12.77
CA VAL A 121 -7.13 5.34 -13.42
C VAL A 121 -7.27 5.61 -14.93
N ALA A 122 -8.47 5.96 -15.41
CA ALA A 122 -8.71 6.30 -16.82
C ALA A 122 -7.83 7.45 -17.33
N HIS A 123 -7.52 8.41 -16.45
CA HIS A 123 -6.74 9.61 -16.78
C HIS A 123 -5.24 9.45 -16.51
N LEU A 124 -4.77 8.24 -16.22
CA LEU A 124 -3.34 7.99 -16.09
C LEU A 124 -2.66 8.19 -17.44
N ALA A 125 -1.81 9.20 -17.51
CA ALA A 125 -0.99 9.51 -18.67
C ALA A 125 0.46 9.06 -18.37
N PRO A 126 0.97 8.00 -19.04
CA PRO A 126 2.32 7.47 -18.80
C PRO A 126 3.46 8.46 -19.02
N ASP A 127 3.24 9.56 -19.75
CA ASP A 127 4.29 10.56 -19.97
C ASP A 127 4.08 11.86 -19.17
N ALA A 128 2.95 11.97 -18.45
CA ALA A 128 2.70 13.14 -17.63
C ALA A 128 3.65 13.18 -16.43
N LYS A 129 4.24 14.36 -16.19
CA LYS A 129 5.20 14.60 -15.11
C LYS A 129 4.52 14.78 -13.75
N THR A 130 3.25 15.15 -13.74
CA THR A 130 2.44 15.43 -12.55
C THR A 130 1.02 14.92 -12.74
N PRO A 131 0.36 14.40 -11.68
CA PRO A 131 -1.02 13.95 -11.77
C PRO A 131 -2.03 15.11 -11.66
N GLU A 132 -3.15 15.02 -12.37
CA GLU A 132 -4.31 15.90 -12.17
C GLU A 132 -5.24 15.30 -11.12
N ARG A 133 -5.11 15.75 -9.87
CA ARG A 133 -5.87 15.20 -8.74
C ARG A 133 -7.24 15.85 -8.61
N ARG A 134 -8.24 15.04 -8.24
CA ARG A 134 -9.60 15.50 -7.92
C ARG A 134 -9.77 15.62 -6.40
N LYS A 135 -10.58 16.58 -5.94
CA LYS A 135 -11.03 16.64 -4.54
C LYS A 135 -11.90 15.43 -4.22
N GLY A 136 -11.89 14.99 -2.98
CA GLY A 136 -12.77 13.94 -2.50
C GLY A 136 -12.52 13.57 -1.05
N HIS A 137 -13.31 12.63 -0.55
CA HIS A 137 -13.02 12.03 0.74
C HIS A 137 -11.95 10.94 0.59
N CYS A 138 -11.11 10.84 1.60
CA CYS A 138 -10.11 9.82 1.78
C CYS A 138 -10.41 9.06 3.06
N THR A 139 -9.99 7.80 3.12
CA THR A 139 -10.27 6.93 4.26
C THR A 139 -8.98 6.36 4.84
N PHE A 140 -9.00 6.17 6.15
CA PHE A 140 -8.02 5.41 6.91
C PHE A 140 -8.53 4.00 7.27
N ASP A 141 -9.78 3.70 6.95
CA ASP A 141 -10.37 2.36 7.08
C ASP A 141 -9.54 1.35 6.31
N ASP A 142 -9.46 0.12 6.84
CA ASP A 142 -8.77 -1.00 6.22
C ASP A 142 -7.34 -0.71 5.75
N ASN A 143 -6.62 0.22 6.39
CA ASN A 143 -5.25 0.57 6.00
C ASN A 143 -5.16 1.05 4.52
N ILE A 144 -6.23 1.65 3.97
CA ILE A 144 -6.31 2.11 2.57
C ILE A 144 -5.26 3.19 2.28
N SER A 145 -5.36 4.35 2.94
CA SER A 145 -4.43 5.45 2.69
C SER A 145 -3.04 5.13 3.24
N GLN A 146 -2.97 4.51 4.41
CA GLN A 146 -1.73 4.14 5.09
C GLN A 146 -0.93 3.13 4.26
N GLY A 147 -1.58 2.06 3.79
CA GLY A 147 -0.96 1.03 2.95
C GLY A 147 -0.46 1.55 1.60
N ALA A 148 -1.19 2.49 0.99
CA ALA A 148 -0.74 3.20 -0.20
C ALA A 148 0.49 4.07 0.07
N ILE A 149 0.48 4.87 1.15
CA ILE A 149 1.62 5.73 1.53
C ILE A 149 2.86 4.88 1.80
N GLU A 150 2.74 3.78 2.54
CA GLU A 150 3.86 2.88 2.80
C GLU A 150 4.48 2.31 1.54
N PHE A 151 3.64 1.81 0.63
CA PHE A 151 4.14 1.28 -0.63
C PHE A 151 4.88 2.35 -1.44
N LEU A 152 4.32 3.57 -1.50
CA LEU A 152 4.96 4.67 -2.22
C LEU A 152 6.30 5.06 -1.56
N MET A 153 6.37 5.11 -0.23
CA MET A 153 7.64 5.35 0.47
C MET A 153 8.67 4.23 0.22
N ASP A 154 8.25 2.95 0.21
CA ASP A 154 9.15 1.84 -0.11
C ASP A 154 9.67 1.94 -1.56
N LEU A 155 8.79 2.35 -2.48
CA LEU A 155 9.16 2.55 -3.88
C LEU A 155 10.14 3.71 -4.05
N ASP A 156 9.97 4.78 -3.28
CA ASP A 156 10.79 6.00 -3.29
C ASP A 156 12.25 5.73 -2.86
N GLU A 157 12.47 4.75 -1.98
CA GLU A 157 13.83 4.28 -1.67
C GLU A 157 14.54 3.62 -2.87
N THR A 158 13.79 3.23 -3.90
CA THR A 158 14.27 2.48 -5.06
C THR A 158 14.27 3.32 -6.34
N LEU A 159 13.38 4.29 -6.45
CA LEU A 159 13.17 5.15 -7.62
C LEU A 159 13.25 6.61 -7.21
N ASP A 160 14.01 7.40 -7.97
CA ASP A 160 14.08 8.86 -7.85
C ASP A 160 13.24 9.49 -8.96
N GLU A 161 11.97 9.76 -8.69
CA GLU A 161 11.01 10.27 -9.67
C GLU A 161 10.10 11.37 -9.11
N PRO A 162 10.00 12.55 -9.77
CA PRO A 162 9.29 13.69 -9.19
C PRO A 162 7.80 13.48 -8.87
N TRP A 163 7.10 12.62 -9.62
CA TRP A 163 5.70 12.30 -9.32
C TRP A 163 5.56 11.44 -8.07
N LEU A 164 6.59 10.66 -7.73
CA LEU A 164 6.61 9.80 -6.56
C LEU A 164 6.89 10.64 -5.31
N ASP A 165 7.90 11.51 -5.36
CA ASP A 165 8.18 12.52 -4.33
C ASP A 165 6.93 13.31 -3.96
N ASP A 166 6.23 13.84 -4.97
CA ASP A 166 5.00 14.62 -4.81
C ASP A 166 3.88 13.78 -4.17
N GLY A 167 3.71 12.54 -4.61
CA GLY A 167 2.72 11.62 -4.06
C GLY A 167 2.96 11.28 -2.59
N VAL A 168 4.20 10.94 -2.24
CA VAL A 168 4.64 10.64 -0.88
C VAL A 168 4.47 11.86 0.02
N ALA A 169 4.99 13.02 -0.39
CA ALA A 169 4.91 14.25 0.38
C ALA A 169 3.45 14.64 0.65
N LEU A 170 2.58 14.52 -0.35
CA LEU A 170 1.16 14.82 -0.20
C LEU A 170 0.46 13.83 0.75
N GLY A 171 0.79 12.54 0.69
CA GLY A 171 0.24 11.51 1.59
C GLY A 171 0.68 11.68 3.04
N LEU A 172 1.94 12.00 3.29
CA LEU A 172 2.43 12.29 4.64
C LEU A 172 1.84 13.59 5.20
N LYS A 173 1.65 14.61 4.35
CA LYS A 173 0.93 15.83 4.72
C LYS A 173 -0.54 15.55 5.07
N PHE A 174 -1.19 14.64 4.34
CA PHE A 174 -2.55 14.19 4.64
C PHE A 174 -2.65 13.60 6.05
N LEU A 175 -1.76 12.66 6.41
CA LEU A 175 -1.71 12.05 7.74
C LEU A 175 -1.59 13.09 8.86
N LEU A 176 -0.69 14.06 8.73
CA LEU A 176 -0.51 15.08 9.75
C LEU A 176 -1.70 16.05 9.81
N ARG A 177 -2.29 16.41 8.67
CA ARG A 177 -3.41 17.36 8.60
C ARG A 177 -4.72 16.77 9.10
N SER A 178 -4.94 15.48 8.94
CA SER A 178 -6.13 14.79 9.42
C SER A 178 -6.02 14.36 10.89
N GLN A 179 -4.85 14.51 11.51
CA GLN A 179 -4.66 14.21 12.92
C GLN A 179 -5.37 15.26 13.79
N PHE A 180 -6.20 14.80 14.71
CA PHE A 180 -6.88 15.67 15.66
C PHE A 180 -5.91 16.24 16.71
N PRO A 181 -6.27 17.34 17.40
CA PRO A 181 -5.44 17.91 18.46
C PRO A 181 -5.09 16.94 19.59
N ASN A 182 -5.95 15.97 19.88
CA ASN A 182 -5.70 14.92 20.89
C ASN A 182 -4.77 13.80 20.40
N GLY A 183 -4.37 13.80 19.12
CA GLY A 183 -3.45 12.83 18.53
C GLY A 183 -4.11 11.69 17.74
N ALA A 184 -5.43 11.54 17.79
CA ALA A 184 -6.15 10.50 17.06
C ALA A 184 -6.43 10.88 15.59
N TRP A 185 -7.08 9.97 14.86
CA TRP A 185 -7.54 10.17 13.48
C TRP A 185 -9.01 9.78 13.31
N PRO A 186 -9.73 10.40 12.37
CA PRO A 186 -11.06 9.94 11.96
C PRO A 186 -10.96 8.71 11.05
N GLN A 187 -12.08 8.04 10.79
CA GLN A 187 -12.11 7.01 9.74
C GLN A 187 -12.00 7.66 8.35
N TRP A 188 -12.67 8.81 8.15
CA TRP A 188 -12.69 9.54 6.89
C TRP A 188 -12.22 10.99 7.05
N PHE A 189 -11.49 11.49 6.05
CA PHE A 189 -11.09 12.88 5.97
C PHE A 189 -11.16 13.39 4.52
N PRO A 190 -11.75 14.56 4.23
CA PRO A 190 -12.39 15.50 5.16
C PRO A 190 -13.58 14.85 5.87
N LEU A 191 -13.94 15.39 7.03
CA LEU A 191 -15.04 14.87 7.84
C LEU A 191 -16.35 14.86 7.03
N ARG A 192 -17.17 13.82 7.22
CA ARG A 192 -18.37 13.56 6.41
C ARG A 192 -19.65 13.33 7.23
N GLY A 193 -19.55 13.39 8.55
CA GLY A 193 -20.64 13.17 9.49
C GLY A 193 -20.74 11.73 10.01
N GLY A 194 -21.45 11.60 11.13
CA GLY A 194 -21.73 10.30 11.77
C GLY A 194 -20.53 9.70 12.49
N TYR A 195 -20.54 8.37 12.63
CA TYR A 195 -19.46 7.61 13.29
C TYR A 195 -18.06 7.90 12.71
N HIS A 196 -18.00 8.17 11.40
CA HIS A 196 -16.76 8.35 10.65
C HIS A 196 -15.91 9.55 11.08
N ASP A 197 -16.52 10.53 11.75
CA ASP A 197 -15.85 11.74 12.21
C ASP A 197 -15.21 11.60 13.59
N TYR A 198 -15.52 10.51 14.31
CA TYR A 198 -14.94 10.25 15.63
C TYR A 198 -13.58 9.59 15.53
N TYR A 199 -12.83 9.68 16.63
CA TYR A 199 -11.61 8.89 16.83
C TYR A 199 -11.97 7.41 16.76
N THR A 200 -11.27 6.63 15.93
CA THR A 200 -11.60 5.22 15.77
C THR A 200 -10.39 4.31 15.82
N PHE A 201 -10.57 3.18 16.49
CA PHE A 201 -9.67 2.03 16.47
C PHE A 201 -10.03 1.00 15.40
N ASN A 202 -11.14 1.21 14.68
CA ASN A 202 -11.60 0.31 13.62
C ASN A 202 -10.49 0.08 12.60
N ASP A 203 -10.30 -1.19 12.25
CA ASP A 203 -9.32 -1.68 11.26
C ASP A 203 -7.93 -1.07 11.43
N ASN A 204 -7.50 -0.95 12.69
CA ASN A 204 -6.18 -0.42 13.09
C ASN A 204 -5.91 1.02 12.64
N THR A 205 -6.94 1.82 12.32
CA THR A 205 -6.82 3.20 11.81
C THR A 205 -5.71 4.01 12.50
N ILE A 206 -5.76 4.13 13.84
CA ILE A 206 -4.77 4.90 14.61
C ILE A 206 -3.38 4.22 14.59
N ASN A 207 -3.34 2.90 14.77
CA ASN A 207 -2.11 2.12 14.86
C ASN A 207 -1.31 2.21 13.56
N ASP A 208 -1.99 2.11 12.41
CA ASP A 208 -1.36 2.20 11.11
C ASP A 208 -0.89 3.63 10.80
N CYS A 209 -1.66 4.66 11.17
CA CYS A 209 -1.19 6.04 11.06
C CYS A 209 0.10 6.28 11.87
N ILE A 210 0.18 5.77 13.10
CA ILE A 210 1.39 5.85 13.93
C ILE A 210 2.55 5.12 13.25
N ARG A 211 2.31 3.91 12.73
CA ARG A 211 3.32 3.10 12.04
C ARG A 211 3.88 3.81 10.82
N VAL A 212 3.03 4.40 9.97
CA VAL A 212 3.46 5.16 8.79
C VAL A 212 4.33 6.35 9.20
N LEU A 213 3.94 7.11 10.23
CA LEU A 213 4.70 8.27 10.69
C LEU A 213 6.06 7.89 11.29
N LEU A 214 6.15 6.80 12.05
CA LEU A 214 7.42 6.27 12.54
C LEU A 214 8.32 5.85 11.38
N ASP A 215 7.74 5.22 10.36
CA ASP A 215 8.47 4.79 9.17
C ASP A 215 9.00 5.98 8.36
N ALA A 216 8.14 6.98 8.13
CA ALA A 216 8.50 8.24 7.48
C ALA A 216 9.62 8.99 8.23
N HIS A 217 9.57 9.04 9.57
CA HIS A 217 10.64 9.64 10.36
C HIS A 217 11.98 8.92 10.16
N ARG A 218 11.98 7.58 10.16
CA ARG A 218 13.20 6.79 9.95
C ARG A 218 13.84 7.04 8.59
N ARG A 219 13.03 7.19 7.53
CA ARG A 219 13.49 7.42 6.15
C ARG A 219 13.91 8.88 5.93
N TYR A 220 13.02 9.83 6.22
CA TYR A 220 13.17 11.22 5.82
C TYR A 220 13.74 12.13 6.91
N ARG A 221 13.93 11.63 8.13
CA ARG A 221 14.53 12.37 9.28
C ARG A 221 13.82 13.68 9.62
N ASN A 222 12.53 13.78 9.31
CA ASN A 222 11.71 14.92 9.68
C ASN A 222 11.08 14.68 11.07
N GLU A 223 11.34 15.58 12.00
CA GLU A 223 10.86 15.52 13.39
C GLU A 223 9.35 15.66 13.53
N GLU A 224 8.67 16.30 12.57
CA GLU A 224 7.21 16.44 12.63
C GLU A 224 6.50 15.08 12.54
N TYR A 225 7.08 14.11 11.83
CA TYR A 225 6.54 12.76 11.79
C TYR A 225 6.67 12.06 13.14
N LEU A 226 7.82 12.20 13.82
CA LEU A 226 8.01 11.64 15.15
C LEU A 226 7.06 12.27 16.17
N LYS A 227 6.89 13.60 16.14
CA LYS A 227 5.93 14.32 16.99
C LYS A 227 4.50 13.86 16.71
N GLY A 228 4.12 13.68 15.45
CA GLY A 228 2.81 13.14 15.07
C GLY A 228 2.57 11.74 15.62
N ALA A 229 3.54 10.84 15.45
CA ALA A 229 3.48 9.50 16.03
C ALA A 229 3.38 9.53 17.57
N ALA A 230 4.14 10.40 18.23
CA ALA A 230 4.11 10.55 19.69
C ALA A 230 2.76 11.07 20.21
N ARG A 231 2.10 12.00 19.49
CA ARG A 231 0.72 12.41 19.80
C ARG A 231 -0.26 11.24 19.68
N GLY A 232 -0.13 10.43 18.62
CA GLY A 232 -0.92 9.22 18.47
C GLY A 232 -0.71 8.23 19.62
N GLY A 233 0.55 7.95 19.99
CA GLY A 233 0.87 7.10 21.14
C GLY A 233 0.34 7.65 22.47
N SER A 234 0.35 8.98 22.65
CA SER A 234 -0.24 9.64 23.82
C SER A 234 -1.75 9.45 23.85
N PHE A 235 -2.42 9.52 22.71
CA PHE A 235 -3.85 9.20 22.61
C PHE A 235 -4.15 7.76 23.00
N LEU A 236 -3.32 6.79 22.57
CA LEU A 236 -3.47 5.37 22.94
C LEU A 236 -3.45 5.15 24.46
N ILE A 237 -2.68 5.95 25.20
CA ILE A 237 -2.63 5.89 26.66
C ILE A 237 -3.85 6.61 27.26
N LEU A 238 -4.19 7.77 26.70
CA LEU A 238 -5.31 8.60 27.17
C LEU A 238 -6.66 7.87 27.06
N SER A 239 -6.87 7.10 26.00
CA SER A 239 -8.13 6.36 25.75
C SER A 239 -8.24 5.06 26.53
N GLN A 240 -7.25 4.69 27.36
CA GLN A 240 -7.33 3.46 28.15
C GLN A 240 -8.40 3.54 29.22
N VAL A 241 -9.35 2.60 29.16
CA VAL A 241 -10.40 2.42 30.16
C VAL A 241 -9.86 1.60 31.32
N LYS A 242 -10.13 2.05 32.54
CA LYS A 242 -9.73 1.35 33.77
C LYS A 242 -10.63 0.14 34.05
N PRO A 243 -10.19 -0.81 34.89
CA PRO A 243 -11.03 -1.92 35.34
C PRO A 243 -12.41 -1.45 35.88
N PRO A 244 -13.47 -2.26 35.73
CA PRO A 244 -13.47 -3.66 35.27
C PRO A 244 -13.52 -3.84 33.74
N GLN A 245 -13.71 -2.77 32.97
CA GLN A 245 -13.83 -2.83 31.50
C GLN A 245 -12.53 -2.35 30.85
N ALA A 246 -11.43 -3.06 31.11
CA ALA A 246 -10.13 -2.73 30.52
C ALA A 246 -10.22 -2.80 28.98
N GLY A 247 -9.81 -1.73 28.31
CA GLY A 247 -9.90 -1.57 26.85
C GLY A 247 -9.56 -0.15 26.42
N TRP A 248 -9.99 0.23 25.22
CA TRP A 248 -9.86 1.59 24.69
C TRP A 248 -11.25 2.17 24.35
N ALA A 249 -11.47 3.44 24.66
CA ALA A 249 -12.71 4.18 24.38
C ALA A 249 -12.45 5.47 23.60
#